data_AF-A0A1V2AU66-F1
#
_entry.id   AF-A0A1V2AU66-F1
#
_cell.length_a   1.000
_cell.length_b   1.000
_cell.length_c   1.000
_cell.angle_alpha   90.00
_cell.angle_beta   90.00
_cell.angle_gamma   90.00
#
_symmetry.space_group_name_H-M   'P 1'
#
loop_
_entity.id
_entity.type
_entity.pdbx_description
1 polymer ?
#
loop_
_entity_poly.entity_id
_entity_poly.type
_entity_poly.pdbx_seq_one_letter_code
_entity_poly.pdbx_strand_id
1 'polypeptide(L)'
;MYRKIARKQYLNIAKKKNKSKRDIRRDIRQQLQYVKRDLKYINWLIESYATFKGTLKRKEWRLIQVIHEMYRQQAERYKKRE
;
A
#
# COMPACT_ATOMS: atom_id res chain seq x y z
N MET A 1 -3.76 -3.07 -9.06
CA MET A 1 -4.39 -2.43 -10.25
C MET A 1 -4.38 -0.89 -10.20
N TYR A 2 -3.87 -0.25 -9.14
CA TYR A 2 -3.99 1.21 -8.97
C TYR A 2 -2.67 1.98 -8.96
N ARG A 3 -1.53 1.32 -9.25
CA ARG A 3 -0.19 1.91 -9.13
C ARG A 3 -0.03 3.25 -9.86
N LYS A 4 -0.51 3.37 -11.10
CA LYS A 4 -0.40 4.62 -11.89
C LYS A 4 -1.21 5.75 -11.24
N ILE A 5 -2.42 5.46 -10.77
CA ILE A 5 -3.32 6.42 -10.11
C ILE A 5 -2.75 6.84 -8.75
N ALA A 6 -2.35 5.87 -7.93
CA ALA A 6 -1.75 6.10 -6.62
C ALA A 6 -0.50 6.99 -6.73
N ARG A 7 0.38 6.69 -7.71
CA ARG A 7 1.57 7.50 -7.99
C ARG A 7 1.21 8.92 -8.42
N LYS A 8 0.24 9.10 -9.32
CA LYS A 8 -0.19 10.43 -9.76
C LYS A 8 -0.67 11.27 -8.58
N GLN A 9 -1.52 10.71 -7.73
CA GLN A 9 -2.06 11.40 -6.55
C GLN A 9 -0.97 11.72 -5.52
N TYR A 10 -0.08 10.77 -5.25
CA TYR A 10 1.09 11.00 -4.41
C TYR A 10 1.95 12.16 -4.95
N LEU A 11 2.27 12.16 -6.24
CA LEU A 11 3.12 13.18 -6.84
C LEU A 11 2.48 14.57 -6.79
N ASN A 12 1.17 14.68 -6.95
CA ASN A 12 0.46 15.95 -6.84
C ASN A 12 0.66 16.59 -5.45
N ILE A 13 0.63 15.79 -4.39
CA ILE A 13 0.88 16.26 -3.03
C ILE A 13 2.38 16.40 -2.76
N ALA A 14 3.20 15.47 -3.24
CA ALA A 14 4.64 15.46 -3.05
C ALA A 14 5.32 16.71 -3.64
N LYS A 15 4.85 17.18 -4.80
CA LYS A 15 5.40 18.34 -5.52
C LYS A 15 4.88 19.69 -5.03
N LYS A 16 3.85 19.72 -4.17
CA LYS A 16 3.30 20.98 -3.63
C LYS A 16 4.31 21.65 -2.70
N LYS A 17 4.61 22.95 -2.92
CA LYS A 17 5.56 23.75 -2.12
C LYS A 17 5.20 23.77 -0.63
N ASN A 18 3.95 24.11 -0.31
CA ASN A 18 3.43 24.14 1.06
C ASN A 18 2.31 23.12 1.24
N LYS A 19 2.46 22.20 2.19
CA LYS A 19 1.48 21.13 2.46
C LYS A 19 0.92 21.31 3.86
N SER A 20 -0.40 21.44 3.95
CA SER A 20 -1.05 21.48 5.26
C SER A 20 -1.00 20.11 5.94
N LYS A 21 -1.11 20.07 7.27
CA LYS A 21 -1.25 18.80 8.01
C LYS A 21 -2.44 17.97 7.49
N ARG A 22 -3.53 18.64 7.08
CA ARG A 22 -4.72 18.01 6.49
C ARG A 22 -4.43 17.38 5.12
N ASP A 23 -3.68 18.09 4.26
CA ASP A 23 -3.27 17.56 2.96
C ASP A 23 -2.42 16.30 3.09
N ILE A 24 -1.43 16.34 4.00
CA ILE A 24 -0.55 15.20 4.28
C ILE A 24 -1.36 14.02 4.80
N ARG A 25 -2.27 14.27 5.76
CA ARG A 25 -3.12 13.22 6.32
C ARG A 25 -4.02 12.58 5.28
N ARG A 26 -4.67 13.39 4.43
CA ARG A 26 -5.51 12.90 3.33
C ARG A 26 -4.70 12.02 2.37
N ASP A 27 -3.51 12.46 1.98
CA ASP A 27 -2.66 11.71 1.05
C ASP A 27 -2.21 10.38 1.67
N ILE A 28 -1.75 10.37 2.92
CA ILE A 28 -1.38 9.13 3.62
C ILE A 28 -2.56 8.16 3.67
N ARG A 29 -3.77 8.62 4.03
CA ARG A 29 -4.98 7.78 4.03
C ARG A 29 -5.24 7.18 2.65
N GLN A 30 -5.11 8.00 1.61
CA GLN A 30 -5.34 7.58 0.24
C GLN A 30 -4.30 6.56 -0.25
N GLN A 31 -3.01 6.79 0.00
CA GLN A 31 -1.95 5.84 -0.32
C GLN A 31 -2.11 4.51 0.43
N LEU A 32 -2.42 4.56 1.73
CA LEU A 32 -2.70 3.36 2.51
C LEU A 32 -3.89 2.56 1.98
N GLN A 33 -4.95 3.22 1.50
CA GLN A 33 -6.09 2.52 0.89
C GLN A 33 -5.71 1.78 -0.39
N TYR A 34 -4.83 2.34 -1.23
CA TYR A 34 -4.36 1.63 -2.43
C TYR A 34 -3.58 0.38 -2.07
N VAL A 35 -2.62 0.51 -1.13
CA VAL A 35 -1.84 -0.63 -0.65
C VAL A 35 -2.75 -1.70 -0.04
N LYS A 36 -3.73 -1.29 0.78
CA LYS A 36 -4.72 -2.22 1.37
C LYS A 36 -5.47 -3.02 0.31
N ARG A 37 -5.93 -2.37 -0.77
CA ARG A 37 -6.65 -3.04 -1.86
C ARG A 37 -5.76 -3.99 -2.65
N ASP A 38 -4.55 -3.55 -2.99
CA ASP A 38 -3.60 -4.38 -3.72
C ASP A 38 -3.18 -5.61 -2.87
N LEU A 39 -2.93 -5.45 -1.56
CA LEU A 39 -2.68 -6.57 -0.64
C LEU A 39 -3.88 -7.52 -0.53
N LYS A 40 -5.12 -7.01 -0.45
CA LYS A 40 -6.32 -7.85 -0.45
C LYS A 40 -6.41 -8.70 -1.72
N TYR A 41 -6.10 -8.12 -2.88
CA TYR A 41 -6.13 -8.84 -4.14
C TYR A 41 -5.02 -9.89 -4.23
N ILE A 42 -3.82 -9.58 -3.75
CA ILE A 42 -2.71 -10.54 -3.68
C ILE A 42 -3.08 -11.73 -2.78
N ASN A 43 -3.66 -11.48 -1.60
CA ASN A 43 -4.10 -12.55 -0.71
C ASN A 43 -5.18 -13.42 -1.36
N TRP A 44 -6.17 -12.80 -2.01
CA TRP A 44 -7.19 -13.53 -2.74
C TRP A 44 -6.62 -14.42 -3.85
N LEU A 45 -5.61 -13.94 -4.59
CA LEU A 45 -4.91 -14.76 -5.61
C LEU A 45 -4.16 -15.94 -5.00
N ILE A 46 -3.48 -15.72 -3.87
CA ILE A 46 -2.74 -16.77 -3.15
C ILE A 46 -3.69 -17.85 -2.62
N GLU A 47 -4.86 -17.45 -2.09
CA GLU A 47 -5.87 -18.35 -1.54
C GLU A 47 -6.64 -19.09 -2.63
N SER A 48 -6.99 -18.42 -3.72
CA SER A 48 -7.85 -18.99 -4.77
C SER A 48 -7.11 -19.90 -5.75
N TYR A 49 -5.79 -19.77 -5.87
CA TYR A 49 -5.00 -20.54 -6.84
C TYR A 49 -3.84 -21.24 -6.15
N ALA A 50 -4.01 -22.54 -5.85
CA ALA A 50 -2.97 -23.37 -5.25
C ALA A 50 -1.66 -23.38 -6.08
N THR A 51 -1.76 -23.31 -7.40
CA THR A 51 -0.63 -23.16 -8.33
C THR A 51 0.09 -21.82 -8.22
N PHE A 52 -0.62 -20.74 -7.86
CA PHE A 52 -0.02 -19.41 -7.71
C PHE A 52 1.00 -19.37 -6.56
N LYS A 53 0.72 -20.12 -5.49
CA LYS A 53 1.64 -20.29 -4.35
C LYS A 53 2.97 -20.93 -4.77
N GLY A 54 2.92 -21.87 -5.71
CA GLY A 54 4.09 -22.58 -6.26
C GLY A 54 4.89 -21.78 -7.30
N THR A 55 4.27 -20.79 -7.97
CA THR A 55 4.95 -19.93 -8.96
C THR A 55 5.77 -18.79 -8.37
N LEU A 56 5.47 -18.36 -7.14
CA LEU A 56 6.17 -17.25 -6.48
C LEU A 56 7.58 -17.66 -6.02
N LYS A 57 8.60 -16.93 -6.48
CA LYS A 57 9.99 -17.10 -6.03
C LYS A 57 10.12 -16.66 -4.57
N ARG A 58 11.09 -17.24 -3.85
CA ARG A 58 11.40 -16.89 -2.45
C ARG A 58 11.58 -15.38 -2.22
N LYS A 59 12.16 -14.66 -3.19
CA LYS A 59 12.34 -13.20 -3.14
C LYS A 59 11.01 -12.44 -3.16
N GLU A 60 10.04 -12.91 -3.93
CA GLU A 60 8.71 -12.29 -4.06
C GLU A 60 7.89 -12.50 -2.79
N TRP A 61 7.94 -13.71 -2.21
CA TRP A 61 7.37 -13.97 -0.89
C TRP A 61 7.90 -13.03 0.17
N ARG A 62 9.23 -12.86 0.24
CA ARG A 62 9.86 -11.92 1.17
C ARG A 62 9.38 -10.50 0.94
N LEU A 63 9.29 -10.07 -0.32
CA LEU A 63 8.82 -8.72 -0.67
C LEU A 63 7.37 -8.50 -0.21
N ILE A 64 6.48 -9.47 -0.42
CA ILE A 64 5.09 -9.41 0.05
C ILE A 64 5.05 -9.24 1.57
N GLN A 65 5.81 -10.05 2.32
CA GLN A 65 5.89 -9.94 3.79
C GLN A 65 6.38 -8.56 4.24
N VAL A 66 7.41 -8.02 3.61
CA VAL A 66 7.92 -6.67 3.90
C VAL A 66 6.86 -5.60 3.63
N ILE A 67 6.12 -5.71 2.53
CA ILE A 67 5.04 -4.77 2.20
C ILE A 67 3.90 -4.85 3.22
N HIS A 68 3.52 -6.05 3.66
CA HIS A 68 2.52 -6.24 4.72
C HIS A 68 2.94 -5.55 6.02
N GLU A 69 4.18 -5.76 6.44
CA GLU A 69 4.69 -5.18 7.69
C GLU A 69 4.81 -3.65 7.59
N MET A 70 5.31 -3.13 6.47
CA MET A 70 5.36 -1.68 6.24
C MET A 70 3.96 -1.05 6.24
N TYR A 71 2.98 -1.71 5.61
CA TYR A 71 1.59 -1.27 5.62
C TYR A 71 1.02 -1.25 7.05
N ARG A 72 1.24 -2.31 7.84
CA ARG A 72 0.80 -2.39 9.24
C ARG A 72 1.33 -1.21 10.04
N GLN A 73 2.64 -0.98 9.99
CA GLN A 73 3.31 0.10 10.72
C GLN A 73 2.78 1.48 10.31
N GLN A 74 2.64 1.75 9.01
CA GLN A 74 2.13 3.04 8.53
C GLN A 74 0.65 3.24 8.90
N ALA A 75 -0.17 2.19 8.86
CA ALA A 75 -1.57 2.24 9.26
C ALA A 75 -1.72 2.49 10.77
N GLU A 76 -0.89 1.86 11.61
CA GLU A 76 -0.85 2.13 13.05
C GLU A 76 -0.45 3.58 13.34
N ARG A 77 0.60 4.07 12.69
CA ARG A 77 1.03 5.48 12.84
C ARG A 77 -0.04 6.48 12.40
N TYR A 78 -0.82 6.15 11.37
CA TYR A 78 -1.94 6.97 10.93
C TYR A 78 -3.07 6.97 11.98
N LYS A 79 -3.44 5.81 12.51
CA LYS A 79 -4.49 5.65 13.53
C LYS A 79 -4.14 6.33 14.85
N LYS A 80 -2.91 6.16 15.35
CA LYS A 80 -2.45 6.81 16.60
C LYS A 80 -2.41 8.34 16.55
N ARG A 81 -2.58 8.93 15.36
CA ARG A 81 -2.68 10.37 15.14
C ARG A 81 -4.14 10.84 14.98
N GLU A 82 -5.15 9.94 15.05
CA GLU A 82 -6.55 10.29 15.39
C GLU A 82 -6.61 10.70 16.87
#